data_AF-A0A9K3IIS4-F1
#
_entry.id   AF-A0A9K3IIS4-F1
#
_cell.length_a   1.000
_cell.length_b   1.000
_cell.length_c   1.000
_cell.angle_alpha   90.00
_cell.angle_beta   90.00
_cell.angle_gamma   90.00
#
_symmetry.space_group_name_H-M   'P 1'
#
loop_
_entity.id
_entity.type
_entity.pdbx_description
1 polymer ?
#
loop_
_entity_poly.entity_id
_entity_poly.type
_entity_poly.pdbx_seq_one_letter_code
_entity_poly.pdbx_strand_id
1 'polypeptide(L)'
;MERERCVYCHDGCWTFPTRKPLINFMATSSNGPLFLKAVNCFGEFFIANLMKEVINEIGHENVVQIITDNASTCKAAGEIVTSEFTRIYWTPCVVHTLNLALKNICSPRNVETNKTIYDECKWITEVHMDAVAIKNFIMNHNMRLSILSKFTLLRLLSVADTRFASIVVMLKRFKLVKRGLQAMVISNEWASYREDDTVKANSVKEKILDDDWWDKVSYILSFTEPIYDMIRVCDTDKPSEGRDLQERKTSLIYS
;
A
#
# COMPACT_ATOMS: atom_id res chain seq x y z
N MET A 1 1.93 -33.02 24.66
CA MET A 1 2.37 -32.12 23.58
C MET A 1 1.20 -31.24 23.23
N GLU A 2 1.25 -29.97 23.62
CA GLU A 2 0.25 -29.00 23.19
C GLU A 2 0.27 -28.93 21.67
N ARG A 3 -0.89 -29.15 21.05
CA ARG A 3 -1.06 -29.03 19.61
C ARG A 3 -1.09 -27.55 19.27
N GLU A 4 0.06 -26.99 18.92
CA GLU A 4 0.13 -25.62 18.43
C GLU A 4 -0.59 -25.55 17.08
N ARG A 5 -1.71 -24.81 17.05
CA ARG A 5 -2.46 -24.55 15.83
C ARG A 5 -1.76 -23.43 15.09
N CYS A 6 -1.35 -23.69 13.86
CA CYS A 6 -0.62 -22.75 13.03
C CYS A 6 -1.56 -22.09 12.01
N VAL A 7 -1.43 -20.78 11.86
CA VAL A 7 -1.97 -20.03 10.72
C VAL A 7 -0.89 -19.99 9.65
N TYR A 8 -1.25 -20.38 8.44
CA TYR A 8 -0.34 -20.40 7.30
C TYR A 8 -0.55 -19.12 6.47
N CYS A 9 0.52 -18.36 6.29
CA CYS A 9 0.53 -17.14 5.51
C CYS A 9 1.39 -17.33 4.25
N HIS A 10 0.76 -17.11 3.11
CA HIS A 10 1.37 -17.04 1.80
C HIS A 10 1.52 -15.57 1.41
N ASP A 11 2.76 -15.06 1.47
CA ASP A 11 3.06 -13.75 0.92
C ASP A 11 3.22 -13.89 -0.60
N GLY A 12 2.41 -13.13 -1.34
CA GLY A 12 2.04 -13.34 -2.74
C GLY A 12 3.20 -13.54 -3.72
N CYS A 13 2.83 -13.86 -4.95
CA CYS A 13 3.76 -14.02 -6.05
C CYS A 13 4.46 -12.67 -6.36
N TRP A 14 5.69 -12.47 -5.87
CA TRP A 14 6.44 -11.25 -6.14
C TRP A 14 7.10 -11.31 -7.52
N THR A 15 6.65 -10.49 -8.46
CA THR A 15 7.34 -10.32 -9.74
C THR A 15 8.49 -9.32 -9.54
N PHE A 16 9.71 -9.83 -9.34
CA PHE A 16 10.91 -9.00 -9.40
C PHE A 16 11.07 -8.39 -10.81
N PRO A 17 11.86 -7.30 -10.97
CA PRO A 17 12.23 -6.77 -12.30
C PRO A 17 12.82 -7.83 -13.25
N THR A 18 13.34 -8.91 -12.68
CA THR A 18 13.85 -10.11 -13.36
C THR A 18 12.77 -11.09 -13.84
N ARG A 19 11.48 -10.76 -13.71
CA ARG A 19 10.30 -11.60 -14.04
C ARG A 19 10.31 -12.98 -13.36
N LYS A 20 10.95 -13.10 -12.20
CA LYS A 20 11.01 -14.36 -11.42
C LYS A 20 9.98 -14.33 -10.29
N PRO A 21 8.83 -15.00 -10.43
CA PRO A 21 7.85 -15.09 -9.35
C PRO A 21 8.40 -15.90 -8.18
N LEU A 22 8.49 -15.29 -6.99
CA LEU A 22 8.87 -15.97 -5.75
C LEU A 22 7.65 -16.07 -4.84
N ILE A 23 7.43 -17.26 -4.27
CA ILE A 23 6.40 -17.53 -3.27
C ILE A 23 7.07 -17.81 -1.94
N ASN A 24 6.65 -17.10 -0.89
CA ASN A 24 7.13 -17.31 0.48
C ASN A 24 6.04 -17.99 1.31
N PHE A 25 6.44 -19.05 2.01
CA PHE A 25 5.59 -19.78 2.94
C PHE A 25 6.02 -19.51 4.38
N MET A 26 5.08 -18.99 5.17
CA MET A 26 5.27 -18.72 6.59
C MET A 26 4.17 -19.42 7.39
N ALA A 27 4.51 -19.96 8.54
CA ALA A 27 3.54 -20.40 9.54
C ALA A 27 3.62 -19.45 10.74
N THR A 28 2.52 -19.26 11.45
CA THR A 28 2.53 -18.52 12.72
C THR A 28 1.75 -19.30 13.77
N SER A 29 2.31 -19.42 14.96
CA SER A 29 1.67 -20.02 16.14
C SER A 29 1.69 -19.03 17.30
N SER A 30 1.30 -19.45 18.50
CA SER A 30 1.46 -18.66 19.73
C SER A 30 2.91 -18.25 20.00
N ASN A 31 3.89 -18.97 19.45
CA ASN A 31 5.32 -18.67 19.58
C ASN A 31 5.83 -17.66 18.56
N GLY A 32 4.96 -17.18 17.66
CA GLY A 32 5.27 -16.21 16.63
C GLY A 32 5.42 -16.80 15.23
N PRO A 33 5.83 -15.96 14.25
CA PRO A 33 5.99 -16.37 12.87
C PRO A 33 7.28 -17.18 12.64
N LEU A 34 7.17 -18.21 11.82
CA LEU A 34 8.25 -19.08 11.35
C LEU A 34 8.24 -19.09 9.83
N PHE A 35 9.39 -18.75 9.23
CA PHE A 35 9.60 -18.94 7.80
C PHE A 35 9.85 -20.43 7.51
N LEU A 36 9.08 -20.99 6.57
CA LEU A 36 9.18 -22.39 6.20
C LEU A 36 10.06 -22.58 4.97
N LYS A 37 9.63 -22.02 3.84
CA LYS A 37 10.35 -22.14 2.57
C LYS A 37 9.98 -21.02 1.60
N ALA A 38 10.87 -20.74 0.65
CA ALA A 38 10.60 -19.89 -0.49
C ALA A 38 10.80 -20.70 -1.78
N VAL A 39 9.83 -20.62 -2.69
CA VAL A 39 9.83 -21.38 -3.94
C VAL A 39 9.79 -20.43 -5.12
N ASN A 40 10.67 -20.65 -6.10
CA ASN A 40 10.69 -19.91 -7.35
C ASN A 40 9.77 -20.59 -8.36
N CYS A 41 8.75 -19.88 -8.84
CA CYS A 41 7.65 -20.45 -9.62
C CYS A 41 7.77 -20.19 -11.13
N PHE A 42 8.90 -20.52 -11.75
CA PHE A 42 9.00 -20.49 -13.21
C PHE A 42 8.15 -21.61 -13.84
N GLY A 43 7.08 -21.25 -14.56
CA GLY A 43 6.18 -22.18 -15.25
C GLY A 43 4.78 -22.22 -14.62
N GLU A 44 3.83 -22.87 -15.29
CA GLU A 44 2.44 -23.10 -14.82
C GLU A 44 2.39 -24.06 -13.62
N PHE A 45 3.13 -23.76 -12.56
CA PHE A 45 3.07 -24.50 -11.32
C PHE A 45 1.79 -24.11 -10.56
N PHE A 46 0.95 -25.11 -10.31
CA PHE A 46 -0.26 -24.95 -9.52
C PHE A 46 0.10 -24.59 -8.08
N ILE A 47 -0.15 -23.34 -7.68
CA ILE A 47 0.01 -22.84 -6.30
C ILE A 47 -0.65 -23.79 -5.29
N ALA A 48 -1.78 -24.40 -5.66
CA ALA A 48 -2.47 -25.39 -4.85
C ALA A 48 -1.60 -26.60 -4.49
N ASN A 49 -0.77 -27.11 -5.40
CA ASN A 49 0.09 -28.27 -5.14
C ASN A 49 1.19 -27.94 -4.13
N LEU A 50 1.78 -26.75 -4.23
CA LEU A 50 2.77 -26.27 -3.27
C LEU A 50 2.15 -26.05 -1.88
N MET A 51 0.92 -25.52 -1.83
CA MET A 51 0.17 -25.40 -0.57
C MET A 51 -0.07 -26.77 0.07
N LYS A 52 -0.51 -27.76 -0.72
CA LYS A 52 -0.75 -29.13 -0.24
C LYS A 52 0.52 -29.77 0.31
N GLU A 53 1.65 -29.62 -0.39
CA GLU A 53 2.95 -30.12 0.05
C GLU A 53 3.31 -29.56 1.43
N VAL A 54 3.20 -28.25 1.62
CA VAL A 54 3.51 -27.61 2.91
C VAL A 54 2.52 -28.03 4.01
N ILE A 55 1.23 -28.15 3.70
CA ILE A 55 0.23 -28.63 4.67
C ILE A 55 0.54 -30.06 5.12
N ASN A 56 0.97 -30.93 4.20
CA ASN A 56 1.36 -32.29 4.50
C ASN A 56 2.67 -32.36 5.30
N GLU A 57 3.64 -31.48 5.02
CA GLU A 57 4.88 -31.35 5.82
C GLU A 57 4.60 -30.95 7.27
N ILE A 58 3.66 -30.01 7.49
CA ILE A 58 3.27 -29.53 8.84
C ILE A 58 2.33 -30.52 9.56
N GLY A 59 1.57 -31.30 8.79
CA GLY A 59 0.44 -32.08 9.25
C GLY A 59 -0.86 -31.26 9.18
N HIS A 60 -1.85 -31.76 8.44
CA HIS A 60 -3.11 -31.06 8.20
C HIS A 60 -3.92 -30.80 9.48
N GLU A 61 -3.65 -31.56 10.56
CA GLU A 61 -4.26 -31.39 11.88
C GLU A 61 -3.73 -30.16 12.64
N ASN A 62 -2.55 -29.66 12.27
CA ASN A 62 -1.91 -28.51 12.90
C ASN A 62 -2.21 -27.20 12.14
N VAL A 63 -2.79 -27.28 10.94
CA VAL A 63 -3.16 -26.11 10.13
C VAL A 63 -4.64 -25.78 10.32
N VAL A 64 -4.94 -24.53 10.68
CA VAL A 64 -6.33 -24.07 10.87
C VAL A 64 -6.80 -23.10 9.78
N GLN A 65 -5.90 -22.30 9.23
CA GLN A 65 -6.24 -21.22 8.32
C GLN A 65 -5.12 -20.99 7.31
N ILE A 66 -5.52 -20.68 6.07
CA ILE A 66 -4.65 -20.26 4.98
C ILE A 66 -4.99 -18.80 4.65
N ILE A 67 -3.97 -17.94 4.67
CA ILE A 67 -4.06 -16.54 4.31
C ILE A 67 -3.22 -16.30 3.06
N THR A 68 -3.83 -15.85 1.97
CA THR A 68 -3.13 -15.51 0.72
C THR A 68 -3.57 -14.15 0.21
N ASP A 69 -2.90 -13.62 -0.82
CA ASP A 69 -3.44 -12.48 -1.56
C ASP A 69 -4.83 -12.77 -2.17
N ASN A 70 -5.51 -11.71 -2.61
CA ASN A 70 -6.82 -11.79 -3.26
C ASN A 70 -6.69 -11.94 -4.79
N ALA A 71 -5.56 -12.40 -5.31
CA ALA A 71 -5.43 -12.68 -6.74
C ALA A 71 -6.28 -13.89 -7.12
N SER A 72 -6.77 -13.91 -8.37
CA SER A 72 -7.63 -15.00 -8.87
C SER A 72 -6.97 -16.37 -8.74
N THR A 73 -5.65 -16.45 -8.99
CA THR A 73 -4.88 -17.69 -8.87
C THR A 73 -4.80 -18.19 -7.44
N CYS A 74 -4.61 -17.30 -6.47
CA CYS A 74 -4.54 -17.65 -5.05
C CYS A 74 -5.91 -18.02 -4.48
N LYS A 75 -6.97 -17.33 -4.93
CA LYS A 75 -8.35 -17.71 -4.60
C LYS A 75 -8.69 -19.11 -5.10
N ALA A 76 -8.41 -19.41 -6.36
CA ALA A 76 -8.63 -20.73 -6.93
C ALA A 76 -7.83 -21.82 -6.20
N ALA A 77 -6.56 -21.53 -5.85
CA ALA A 77 -5.73 -22.44 -5.06
C ALA A 77 -6.30 -22.68 -3.65
N GLY A 78 -6.74 -21.62 -2.98
CA GLY A 78 -7.37 -21.69 -1.66
C GLY A 78 -8.66 -22.52 -1.66
N GLU A 79 -9.50 -22.36 -2.69
CA GLU A 79 -10.73 -23.15 -2.87
C GLU A 79 -10.42 -24.64 -3.07
N ILE A 80 -9.43 -24.97 -3.91
CA ILE A 80 -8.98 -26.36 -4.14
C ILE A 80 -8.49 -26.99 -2.82
N VAL A 81 -7.69 -26.27 -2.05
CA VAL A 81 -7.14 -26.77 -0.78
C VAL A 81 -8.26 -26.97 0.25
N THR A 82 -9.20 -26.03 0.34
CA THR A 82 -10.36 -26.09 1.26
C THR A 82 -11.30 -27.25 0.90
N SER A 83 -11.42 -27.62 -0.39
CA SER A 83 -12.21 -28.79 -0.81
C SER A 83 -11.61 -30.13 -0.38
N GLU A 84 -10.27 -30.20 -0.26
CA GLU A 84 -9.55 -31.42 0.09
C GLU A 84 -9.38 -31.55 1.61
N PHE A 85 -9.08 -30.44 2.28
CA PHE A 85 -8.92 -30.36 3.73
C PHE A 85 -10.08 -29.60 4.35
N THR A 86 -11.18 -30.31 4.62
CA THR A 86 -12.44 -29.73 5.15
C THR A 86 -12.32 -29.01 6.52
N ARG A 87 -11.20 -29.18 7.22
CA ARG A 87 -10.91 -28.53 8.52
C ARG A 87 -10.17 -27.20 8.38
N ILE A 88 -9.63 -26.90 7.19
CA ILE A 88 -8.81 -25.72 6.92
C ILE A 88 -9.68 -24.69 6.20
N TYR A 89 -9.61 -23.43 6.65
CA TYR A 89 -10.33 -22.33 6.00
C TYR A 89 -9.37 -21.42 5.23
N TRP A 90 -9.78 -21.01 4.04
CA TRP A 90 -9.08 -19.98 3.29
C TRP A 90 -9.68 -18.60 3.56
N THR A 91 -8.82 -17.60 3.75
CA THR A 91 -9.22 -16.19 3.88
C THR A 91 -8.28 -15.28 3.08
N PRO A 92 -8.80 -14.23 2.43
CA PRO A 92 -7.95 -13.26 1.75
C PRO A 92 -7.18 -12.41 2.78
N CYS A 93 -5.97 -12.01 2.40
CA CYS A 93 -5.11 -11.16 3.20
C CYS A 93 -5.77 -9.79 3.41
N VAL A 94 -5.94 -9.41 4.68
CA VAL A 94 -6.59 -8.14 5.04
C VAL A 94 -5.78 -6.95 4.53
N VAL A 95 -4.46 -7.00 4.66
CA VAL A 95 -3.55 -5.95 4.15
C VAL A 95 -3.72 -5.76 2.64
N HIS A 96 -3.73 -6.86 1.89
CA HIS A 96 -3.92 -6.80 0.44
C HIS A 96 -5.32 -6.28 0.07
N THR A 97 -6.34 -6.71 0.81
CA THR A 97 -7.74 -6.30 0.58
C THR A 97 -7.94 -4.81 0.83
N LEU A 98 -7.42 -4.29 1.95
CA LEU A 98 -7.47 -2.86 2.25
C LEU A 98 -6.66 -2.03 1.26
N ASN A 99 -5.52 -2.55 0.80
CA ASN A 99 -4.72 -1.87 -0.22
C ASN A 99 -5.46 -1.76 -1.56
N LEU A 100 -6.16 -2.83 -1.97
CA LEU A 100 -7.03 -2.79 -3.15
C LEU A 100 -8.18 -1.79 -2.99
N ALA A 101 -8.79 -1.73 -1.81
CA ALA A 101 -9.84 -0.74 -1.51
C ALA A 101 -9.31 0.69 -1.63
N LEU A 102 -8.15 1.00 -1.01
CA LEU A 102 -7.51 2.32 -1.13
C LEU A 102 -7.15 2.66 -2.57
N LYS A 103 -6.65 1.68 -3.34
CA LYS A 103 -6.34 1.89 -4.76
C LYS A 103 -7.59 2.25 -5.57
N ASN A 104 -8.72 1.59 -5.32
CA ASN A 104 -9.97 1.87 -6.01
C ASN A 104 -10.54 3.25 -5.66
N ILE A 105 -10.37 3.70 -4.41
CA ILE A 105 -10.79 5.03 -3.97
C ILE A 105 -9.89 6.11 -4.58
N CYS A 106 -8.57 5.94 -4.51
CA CYS A 106 -7.62 6.97 -4.94
C CYS A 106 -7.33 6.99 -6.44
N SER A 107 -7.73 5.96 -7.18
CA SER A 107 -7.53 5.85 -8.63
C SER A 107 -8.70 5.08 -9.28
N PRO A 108 -9.93 5.62 -9.25
CA PRO A 108 -11.09 4.98 -9.83
C PRO A 108 -10.92 4.78 -11.34
N ARG A 109 -11.31 3.61 -11.84
CA ARG A 109 -11.33 3.34 -13.29
C ARG A 109 -12.58 3.95 -13.92
N ASN A 110 -12.41 4.61 -15.06
CA ASN A 110 -13.50 5.09 -15.88
C ASN A 110 -14.05 3.94 -16.74
N VAL A 111 -15.02 3.21 -16.19
CA VAL A 111 -15.76 2.15 -16.88
C VAL A 111 -17.26 2.40 -16.73
N GLU A 112 -18.04 1.93 -17.70
CA GLU A 112 -19.48 2.22 -17.79
C GLU A 112 -20.26 1.81 -16.53
N THR A 113 -19.83 0.73 -15.86
CA THR A 113 -20.41 0.22 -14.61
C THR A 113 -20.00 1.01 -13.36
N ASN A 114 -19.02 1.92 -13.45
CA ASN A 114 -18.41 2.61 -12.31
C ASN A 114 -18.45 4.14 -12.44
N LYS A 115 -19.33 4.66 -13.29
CA LYS A 115 -19.39 6.10 -13.64
C LYS A 115 -19.60 7.01 -12.43
N THR A 116 -20.53 6.64 -11.53
CA THR A 116 -20.81 7.42 -10.32
C THR A 116 -19.59 7.53 -9.41
N ILE A 117 -18.92 6.42 -9.13
CA ILE A 117 -17.72 6.38 -8.28
C ILE A 117 -16.57 7.13 -8.95
N TYR A 118 -16.44 7.04 -10.28
CA TYR A 118 -15.45 7.82 -11.01
C TYR A 118 -15.70 9.32 -10.85
N ASP A 119 -16.93 9.79 -11.01
CA ASP A 119 -17.25 11.21 -10.87
C ASP A 119 -17.05 11.74 -9.45
N GLU A 120 -17.31 10.94 -8.43
CA GLU A 120 -17.09 11.29 -7.03
C GLU A 120 -15.61 11.28 -6.59
N CYS A 121 -14.79 10.39 -7.16
CA CYS A 121 -13.41 10.17 -6.70
C CYS A 121 -12.32 10.66 -7.68
N LYS A 122 -12.65 11.07 -8.92
CA LYS A 122 -11.65 11.50 -9.92
C LYS A 122 -10.74 12.63 -9.45
N TRP A 123 -11.26 13.55 -8.64
CA TRP A 123 -10.51 14.68 -8.10
C TRP A 123 -9.33 14.22 -7.23
N ILE A 124 -9.40 13.03 -6.60
CA ILE A 124 -8.29 12.46 -5.83
C ILE A 124 -7.13 12.12 -6.77
N THR A 125 -7.44 11.53 -7.92
CA THR A 125 -6.46 11.25 -8.97
C THR A 125 -5.84 12.54 -9.49
N GLU A 126 -6.63 13.60 -9.69
CA GLU A 126 -6.12 14.91 -10.13
C GLU A 126 -5.15 15.52 -9.11
N VAL A 127 -5.50 15.52 -7.82
CA VAL A 127 -4.63 15.98 -6.74
C VAL A 127 -3.34 15.14 -6.68
N HIS A 128 -3.45 13.83 -6.88
CA HIS A 128 -2.28 12.95 -6.97
C HIS A 128 -1.38 13.32 -8.14
N MET A 129 -1.95 13.51 -9.34
CA MET A 129 -1.21 13.88 -10.55
C MET A 129 -0.51 15.23 -10.41
N ASP A 130 -1.17 16.22 -9.79
CA ASP A 130 -0.58 17.51 -9.45
C ASP A 130 0.65 17.34 -8.55
N ALA A 131 0.52 16.56 -7.47
CA ALA A 131 1.63 16.30 -6.54
C ALA A 131 2.79 15.57 -7.23
N VAL A 132 2.51 14.62 -8.14
CA VAL A 132 3.53 13.95 -8.95
C VAL A 132 4.22 14.93 -9.90
N ALA A 133 3.47 15.82 -10.55
CA ALA A 133 4.01 16.83 -11.45
C ALA A 133 4.95 17.79 -10.71
N ILE A 134 4.53 18.31 -9.55
CA ILE A 134 5.37 19.16 -8.69
C ILE A 134 6.64 18.41 -8.26
N LYS A 135 6.48 17.16 -7.79
CA LYS A 135 7.61 16.33 -7.37
C LYS A 135 8.61 16.13 -8.51
N ASN A 136 8.15 15.74 -9.69
CA ASN A 136 9.00 15.51 -10.85
C ASN A 136 9.67 16.82 -11.31
N PHE A 137 8.93 17.94 -11.29
CA PHE A 137 9.47 19.24 -11.63
C PHE A 137 10.66 19.64 -10.75
N ILE A 138 10.56 19.39 -9.45
CA ILE A 138 11.64 19.69 -8.50
C ILE A 138 12.77 18.66 -8.61
N MET A 139 12.44 17.37 -8.62
CA MET A 139 13.43 16.28 -8.56
C MET A 139 14.24 16.11 -9.85
N ASN A 140 13.71 16.50 -11.01
CA ASN A 140 14.39 16.32 -12.29
C ASN A 140 15.51 17.36 -12.53
N HIS A 141 15.59 18.42 -11.71
CA HIS A 141 16.59 19.47 -11.89
C HIS A 141 17.41 19.69 -10.62
N ASN A 142 18.71 19.42 -10.69
CA ASN A 142 19.63 19.47 -9.54
C ASN A 142 19.63 20.82 -8.81
N MET A 143 19.48 21.94 -9.54
CA MET A 143 19.37 23.26 -8.91
C MET A 143 18.10 23.41 -8.06
N ARG A 144 16.94 22.91 -8.53
CA ARG A 144 15.67 22.99 -7.77
C ARG A 144 15.73 22.11 -6.52
N LEU A 145 16.33 20.93 -6.64
CA LEU A 145 16.65 20.06 -5.51
C LEU A 145 17.55 20.75 -4.47
N SER A 146 18.57 21.48 -4.93
CA SER A 146 19.50 22.22 -4.06
C SER A 146 18.83 23.39 -3.34
N ILE A 147 17.86 24.05 -3.98
CA ILE A 147 17.06 25.08 -3.32
C ILE A 147 16.15 24.42 -2.27
N LEU A 148 15.45 23.34 -2.61
CA LEU A 148 14.56 22.64 -1.67
C LEU A 148 15.30 22.17 -0.42
N SER A 149 16.53 21.65 -0.56
CA SER A 149 17.32 21.14 0.56
C SER A 149 17.71 22.21 1.59
N LYS A 150 17.67 23.49 1.23
CA LYS A 150 17.86 24.61 2.17
C LYS A 150 16.65 24.84 3.07
N PHE A 151 15.45 24.51 2.60
CA PHE A 151 14.19 24.75 3.30
C PHE A 151 13.60 23.51 3.98
N THR A 152 14.08 22.31 3.61
CA THR A 152 13.67 21.06 4.25
C THR A 152 14.79 20.02 4.26
N LEU A 153 14.96 19.36 5.40
CA LEU A 153 15.83 18.18 5.53
C LEU A 153 15.16 16.89 4.99
N LEU A 154 13.84 16.94 4.79
CA LEU A 154 13.06 15.82 4.29
C LEU A 154 13.03 15.83 2.76
N ARG A 155 13.57 14.76 2.15
CA ARG A 155 13.45 14.53 0.70
C ARG A 155 12.04 14.12 0.29
N LEU A 156 11.61 14.51 -0.91
CA LEU A 156 10.42 13.98 -1.55
C LEU A 156 10.62 12.49 -1.86
N LEU A 157 9.58 11.68 -1.64
CA LEU A 157 9.66 10.24 -1.87
C LEU A 157 9.37 9.92 -3.34
N SER A 158 10.18 9.03 -3.91
CA SER A 158 9.79 8.28 -5.11
C SER A 158 9.23 6.95 -4.65
N VAL A 159 7.91 6.88 -4.48
CA VAL A 159 7.24 5.63 -4.11
C VAL A 159 7.13 4.79 -5.38
N ALA A 160 7.60 3.54 -5.35
CA ALA A 160 7.37 2.60 -6.45
C ALA A 160 5.89 2.20 -6.47
N ASP A 161 5.30 2.07 -7.65
CA ASP A 161 3.87 1.69 -7.86
C ASP A 161 3.47 0.34 -7.24
N THR A 162 4.43 -0.42 -6.75
CA THR A 162 4.27 -1.84 -6.43
C THR A 162 3.93 -2.15 -4.98
N ARG A 163 3.99 -1.21 -4.04
CA ARG A 163 3.73 -1.52 -2.61
C ARG A 163 2.98 -0.40 -1.88
N PHE A 164 1.77 -0.75 -1.44
CA PHE A 164 0.87 0.03 -0.60
C PHE A 164 0.29 1.29 -1.22
N ALA A 165 -0.60 1.95 -0.47
CA ALA A 165 -1.27 3.22 -0.76
C ALA A 165 -0.27 4.35 -1.08
N SER A 166 0.40 4.23 -2.23
CA SER A 166 1.50 5.06 -2.69
C SER A 166 1.08 6.52 -2.77
N ILE A 167 -0.15 6.75 -3.21
CA ILE A 167 -0.83 8.04 -3.22
C ILE A 167 -0.89 8.62 -1.80
N VAL A 168 -1.41 7.89 -0.82
CA VAL A 168 -1.56 8.35 0.56
C VAL A 168 -0.20 8.62 1.20
N VAL A 169 0.77 7.70 1.03
CA VAL A 169 2.13 7.87 1.57
C VAL A 169 2.83 9.10 0.97
N MET A 170 2.70 9.28 -0.35
CA MET A 170 3.25 10.44 -1.05
C MET A 170 2.61 11.74 -0.58
N LEU A 171 1.28 11.78 -0.46
CA LEU A 171 0.55 12.96 0.02
C LEU A 171 0.88 13.28 1.49
N LYS A 172 1.00 12.26 2.37
CA LYS A 172 1.47 12.44 3.76
C LYS A 172 2.85 13.09 3.77
N ARG A 173 3.77 12.61 2.92
CA ARG A 173 5.10 13.19 2.79
C ARG A 173 5.04 14.64 2.28
N PHE A 174 4.20 14.91 1.29
CA PHE A 174 4.00 16.23 0.72
C PHE A 174 3.53 17.24 1.77
N LYS A 175 2.56 16.85 2.59
CA LYS A 175 2.05 17.67 3.70
C LYS A 175 3.14 17.99 4.73
N LEU A 176 4.04 17.06 5.04
CA LEU A 176 5.17 17.31 5.95
C LEU A 176 6.15 18.36 5.41
N VAL A 177 6.33 18.43 4.08
CA VAL A 177 7.23 19.41 3.44
C VAL A 177 6.51 20.67 2.95
N LYS A 178 5.20 20.83 3.20
CA LYS A 178 4.38 21.98 2.76
C LYS A 178 5.08 23.31 3.03
N ARG A 179 5.50 23.57 4.28
CA ARG A 179 6.17 24.82 4.67
C ARG A 179 7.48 25.05 3.92
N GLY A 180 8.27 23.99 3.71
CA GLY A 180 9.51 24.07 2.96
C GLY A 180 9.28 24.36 1.48
N LEU A 181 8.26 23.75 0.87
CA LEU A 181 7.84 24.02 -0.50
C LEU A 181 7.35 25.46 -0.68
N GLN A 182 6.52 25.95 0.24
CA GLN A 182 6.02 27.33 0.21
C GLN A 182 7.17 28.35 0.36
N ALA A 183 8.10 28.12 1.30
CA ALA A 183 9.28 28.96 1.46
C ALA A 183 10.17 28.94 0.22
N MET A 184 10.35 27.77 -0.40
CA MET A 184 11.12 27.61 -1.63
C MET A 184 10.57 28.49 -2.76
N VAL A 185 9.27 28.42 -3.07
CA VAL A 185 8.68 29.12 -4.22
C VAL A 185 8.52 30.64 -4.03
N ILE A 186 8.63 31.12 -2.80
CA ILE A 186 8.63 32.54 -2.45
C ILE A 186 10.07 33.10 -2.36
N SER A 187 11.09 32.24 -2.30
CA SER A 187 12.48 32.66 -2.13
C SER A 187 13.02 33.50 -3.30
N ASN A 188 13.92 34.44 -3.00
CA ASN A 188 14.64 35.22 -4.01
C ASN A 188 15.45 34.33 -4.94
N GLU A 189 15.95 33.20 -4.43
CA GLU A 189 16.71 32.21 -5.19
C GLU A 189 15.83 31.58 -6.27
N TRP A 190 14.59 31.20 -5.93
CA TRP A 190 13.60 30.74 -6.89
C TRP A 190 13.21 31.83 -7.90
N ALA A 191 13.07 33.08 -7.46
CA ALA A 191 12.77 34.20 -8.36
C ALA A 191 13.93 34.56 -9.31
N SER A 192 15.18 34.37 -8.85
CA SER A 192 16.40 34.60 -9.63
C SER A 192 16.75 33.42 -10.55
N TYR A 193 16.11 32.27 -10.35
CA TYR A 193 16.31 31.08 -11.15
C TYR A 193 15.72 31.30 -12.54
N ARG A 194 16.61 31.36 -13.55
CA ARG A 194 16.22 31.47 -14.95
C ARG A 194 15.80 30.10 -15.44
N GLU A 195 14.55 29.96 -15.83
CA GLU A 195 14.03 28.71 -16.40
C GLU A 195 14.08 28.69 -17.92
N ASP A 196 14.23 27.47 -18.47
CA ASP A 196 13.87 27.17 -19.87
C ASP A 196 12.33 27.02 -20.05
N ASP A 197 11.55 26.91 -18.97
CA ASP A 197 10.10 26.62 -19.00
C ASP A 197 9.30 27.35 -17.90
N THR A 198 9.38 28.69 -17.91
CA THR A 198 8.77 29.62 -16.93
C THR A 198 7.27 29.41 -16.69
N VAL A 199 6.56 28.90 -17.70
CA VAL A 199 5.12 28.58 -17.60
C VAL A 199 4.89 27.48 -16.57
N LYS A 200 5.72 26.42 -16.58
CA LYS A 200 5.60 25.32 -15.62
C LYS A 200 5.99 25.73 -14.20
N ALA A 201 7.02 26.56 -14.00
CA ALA A 201 7.30 27.05 -12.64
C ALA A 201 6.16 27.88 -12.07
N ASN A 202 5.55 28.74 -12.88
CA ASN A 202 4.43 29.56 -12.42
C ASN A 202 3.25 28.68 -12.02
N SER A 203 2.91 27.68 -12.83
CA SER A 203 1.86 26.70 -12.49
C SER A 203 2.18 25.93 -11.20
N VAL A 204 3.42 25.48 -11.01
CA VAL A 204 3.86 24.80 -9.77
C VAL A 204 3.78 25.74 -8.57
N LYS A 205 4.19 27.00 -8.72
CA LYS A 205 4.14 28.01 -7.67
C LYS A 205 2.71 28.31 -7.25
N GLU A 206 1.82 28.56 -8.22
CA GLU A 206 0.39 28.79 -7.96
C GLU A 206 -0.21 27.61 -7.19
N LYS A 207 0.05 26.37 -7.61
CA LYS A 207 -0.46 25.17 -6.95
C LYS A 207 0.09 24.98 -5.53
N ILE A 208 1.37 25.28 -5.28
CA ILE A 208 1.97 25.18 -3.94
C ILE A 208 1.41 26.25 -2.99
N LEU A 209 0.95 27.39 -3.51
CA LEU A 209 0.37 28.48 -2.73
C LEU A 209 -1.15 28.42 -2.64
N ASP A 210 -1.79 27.49 -3.35
CA ASP A 210 -3.23 27.27 -3.35
C ASP A 210 -3.67 26.54 -2.07
N ASP A 211 -4.33 27.27 -1.16
CA ASP A 211 -4.83 26.73 0.09
C ASP A 211 -6.00 25.73 -0.12
N ASP A 212 -6.87 25.95 -1.11
CA ASP A 212 -7.96 25.01 -1.43
C ASP A 212 -7.40 23.65 -1.86
N TRP A 213 -6.29 23.66 -2.61
CA TRP A 213 -5.60 22.42 -2.98
C TRP A 213 -5.01 21.70 -1.75
N TRP A 214 -4.41 22.43 -0.80
CA TRP A 214 -3.91 21.83 0.44
C TRP A 214 -5.02 21.30 1.36
N ASP A 215 -6.19 21.91 1.33
CA ASP A 215 -7.36 21.44 2.05
C ASP A 215 -7.88 20.14 1.45
N LYS A 216 -7.93 20.02 0.11
CA LYS A 216 -8.18 18.74 -0.57
C LYS A 216 -7.17 17.66 -0.18
N VAL A 217 -5.87 17.98 -0.15
CA VAL A 217 -4.84 17.04 0.32
C VAL A 217 -5.09 16.63 1.77
N SER A 218 -5.43 17.58 2.64
CA SER A 218 -5.72 17.30 4.05
C SER A 218 -6.94 16.41 4.22
N TYR A 219 -8.00 16.65 3.46
CA TYR A 219 -9.20 15.83 3.45
C TYR A 219 -8.92 14.40 2.99
N ILE A 220 -8.13 14.22 1.92
CA ILE A 220 -7.69 12.88 1.48
C ILE A 220 -7.01 12.13 2.62
N LEU A 221 -6.08 12.80 3.29
CA LEU A 221 -5.33 12.18 4.38
C LEU A 221 -6.21 11.84 5.58
N SER A 222 -7.18 12.69 5.94
CA SER A 222 -8.04 12.43 7.09
C SER A 222 -8.99 11.25 6.85
N PHE A 223 -9.61 11.14 5.67
CA PHE A 223 -10.54 10.03 5.44
C PHE A 223 -9.82 8.70 5.17
N THR A 224 -8.60 8.73 4.61
CA THR A 224 -7.81 7.51 4.38
C THR A 224 -7.05 7.04 5.61
N GLU A 225 -6.96 7.86 6.66
CA GLU A 225 -6.20 7.58 7.88
C GLU A 225 -6.62 6.27 8.57
N PRO A 226 -7.91 5.97 8.81
CA PRO A 226 -8.30 4.73 9.48
C PRO A 226 -7.88 3.48 8.71
N ILE A 227 -7.98 3.51 7.38
CA ILE A 227 -7.59 2.38 6.53
C ILE A 227 -6.06 2.24 6.50
N TYR A 228 -5.35 3.36 6.40
CA TYR A 228 -3.89 3.39 6.43
C TYR A 228 -3.33 2.87 7.75
N ASP A 229 -3.92 3.25 8.88
CA ASP A 229 -3.50 2.81 10.21
C ASP A 229 -3.77 1.33 10.43
N MET A 230 -4.90 0.81 9.92
CA MET A 230 -5.19 -0.63 9.94
C MET A 230 -4.12 -1.41 9.15
N ILE A 231 -3.78 -0.95 7.94
CA ILE A 231 -2.72 -1.55 7.13
C ILE A 231 -1.41 -1.57 7.92
N ARG A 232 -1.04 -0.44 8.56
CA ARG A 232 0.18 -0.34 9.35
C ARG A 232 0.20 -1.29 10.55
N VAL A 233 -0.93 -1.48 11.23
CA VAL A 233 -1.03 -2.42 12.36
C VAL A 233 -0.86 -3.85 11.87
N CYS A 234 -1.48 -4.22 10.75
CA CYS A 234 -1.40 -5.57 10.21
C CYS A 234 -0.06 -5.91 9.54
N ASP A 235 0.71 -4.90 9.15
CA ASP A 235 2.06 -5.06 8.59
C ASP A 235 3.15 -5.17 9.67
N THR A 236 2.78 -5.15 10.96
CA THR A 236 3.74 -5.41 12.05
C THR A 236 3.89 -6.91 12.29
N ASP A 237 5.11 -7.37 12.60
CA ASP A 237 5.44 -8.77 12.95
C ASP A 237 4.78 -9.25 14.27
N LYS A 238 3.88 -8.46 14.85
CA LYS A 238 3.14 -8.83 16.06
C LYS A 238 1.87 -9.59 15.64
N PRO A 239 1.58 -10.76 16.23
CA PRO A 239 0.35 -11.47 15.94
C PRO A 239 -0.84 -10.58 16.30
N SER A 240 -1.58 -10.13 15.29
CA SER A 240 -2.88 -9.51 15.47
C SER A 240 -3.88 -10.62 15.79
N GLU A 241 -3.98 -10.97 17.07
CA GLU A 241 -5.02 -11.89 17.54
C GLU A 241 -6.39 -11.35 17.10
N GLY A 242 -7.23 -12.21 16.52
CA GLY A 242 -8.58 -11.86 16.04
C GLY A 242 -9.54 -11.31 17.11
N ARG A 243 -9.09 -11.11 18.36
CA ARG A 243 -9.80 -10.38 19.42
C ARG A 243 -9.67 -8.85 19.33
N ASP A 244 -8.59 -8.33 18.76
CA ASP A 244 -8.34 -6.87 18.70
C ASP A 244 -9.30 -6.12 17.76
N LEU A 245 -9.88 -6.81 16.77
CA LEU A 245 -10.89 -6.25 15.85
C LEU A 245 -12.28 -6.09 16.50
N GLN A 246 -12.56 -6.83 17.58
CA GLN A 246 -13.84 -6.77 18.29
C GLN A 246 -13.79 -5.79 19.47
N GLU A 247 -12.69 -5.76 20.23
CA GLU A 247 -12.57 -4.92 21.43
C GLU A 247 -12.38 -3.43 21.10
N ARG A 248 -11.71 -3.08 19.99
CA ARG A 248 -11.54 -1.67 19.58
C ARG A 248 -12.80 -1.02 18.98
N LYS A 249 -13.82 -1.80 18.61
CA LYS A 249 -15.13 -1.24 18.24
C LYS A 249 -15.81 -0.55 19.43
N THR A 250 -15.53 -0.97 20.67
CA THR A 250 -16.15 -0.40 21.87
C THR A 250 -15.51 0.92 22.29
N SER A 251 -14.22 1.12 22.01
CA SER A 251 -13.49 2.34 22.40
C SER A 251 -13.70 3.52 21.44
N LEU A 252 -13.98 3.28 20.16
CA LEU A 252 -14.24 4.32 19.15
C LEU A 252 -15.69 4.83 19.14
N ILE A 253 -16.58 4.26 19.96
CA ILE A 253 -17.96 4.74 20.14
C ILE A 253 -18.06 5.72 21.33
N TYR A 254 -17.02 5.84 22.16
CA TYR A 254 -17.05 6.64 23.40
C TYR A 254 -15.87 7.62 23.57
N SER A 255 -15.22 8.07 22.49
CA SER A 255 -14.25 9.18 22.50
C SER A 255 -14.39 10.03 21.25
#